data_AF-A0A656JLZ8-F1
#
_entry.id   AF-A0A656JLZ8-F1
#
_cell.length_a   1.000
_cell.length_b   1.000
_cell.length_c   1.000
_cell.angle_alpha   90.00
_cell.angle_beta   90.00
_cell.angle_gamma   90.00
#
_symmetry.space_group_name_H-M   'P 1'
#
loop_
_entity.id
_entity.type
_entity.pdbx_description
1 polymer ?
#
loop_
_entity_poly.entity_id
_entity_poly.type
_entity_poly.pdbx_seq_one_letter_code
_entity_poly.pdbx_strand_id
1 'polypeptide(L)'
;MDLTFGTPLSQSGRLLQLTTPLGEHQLQALRVHGVERIGRVPRYTLDVVVQDTEYDPEKLIGQPVSLAILCDDGSPAQRHGLVESVRYLGNDGGLHDWQLVFAPWFSLLEYRLDCRIWQDKNLPAILEAVFSLYEHAKGNYRLDLRREYAPLSYVTQFNESDAN
;
A
#
# COMPACT_ATOMS: atom_id res chain seq x y z
N MET A 1 -13.99 -30.29 -5.38
CA MET A 1 -12.78 -30.87 -5.98
C MET A 1 -11.75 -30.95 -4.88
N ASP A 2 -11.21 -32.16 -4.64
CA ASP A 2 -10.37 -32.48 -3.49
C ASP A 2 -9.01 -31.78 -3.56
N LEU A 3 -8.68 -31.03 -2.50
CA LEU A 3 -7.36 -30.45 -2.29
C LEU A 3 -6.36 -31.57 -1.99
N THR A 4 -5.38 -31.75 -2.86
CA THR A 4 -4.35 -32.81 -2.81
C THR A 4 -3.32 -32.67 -1.67
N PHE A 5 -3.51 -31.74 -0.72
CA PHE A 5 -2.75 -31.65 0.53
C PHE A 5 -3.72 -31.35 1.68
N GLY A 6 -3.93 -32.34 2.55
CA GLY A 6 -5.07 -32.43 3.49
C GLY A 6 -5.06 -31.49 4.70
N THR A 7 -4.39 -30.34 4.66
CA THR A 7 -4.51 -29.33 5.72
C THR A 7 -4.49 -27.93 5.11
N PRO A 8 -5.53 -27.09 5.34
CA PRO A 8 -5.52 -25.72 4.87
C PRO A 8 -4.40 -24.94 5.56
N LEU A 9 -3.65 -24.18 4.77
CA LEU A 9 -2.63 -23.28 5.31
C LEU A 9 -3.25 -22.17 6.18
N SER A 10 -2.56 -21.79 7.25
CA SER A 10 -2.98 -20.73 8.16
C SER A 10 -1.91 -19.66 8.30
N GLN A 11 -2.36 -18.42 8.55
CA GLN A 11 -1.51 -17.27 8.91
C GLN A 11 -1.28 -17.15 10.43
N SER A 12 -1.96 -17.98 11.24
CA SER A 12 -1.90 -17.89 12.71
C SER A 12 -0.51 -18.23 13.25
N GLY A 13 0.01 -17.38 14.13
CA GLY A 13 1.31 -17.58 14.80
C GLY A 13 2.54 -17.37 13.91
N ARG A 14 2.39 -16.82 12.71
CA ARG A 14 3.51 -16.53 11.79
C ARG A 14 4.15 -15.18 12.11
N LEU A 15 5.45 -15.07 11.78
CA LEU A 15 6.20 -13.81 11.84
C LEU A 15 5.57 -12.71 10.97
N LEU A 16 5.09 -13.09 9.78
CA LEU A 16 4.41 -12.22 8.84
C LEU A 16 2.94 -12.63 8.77
N GLN A 17 2.03 -11.70 9.04
CA GLN A 17 0.60 -11.92 8.91
C GLN A 17 0.02 -10.88 7.95
N LEU A 18 -0.53 -11.36 6.84
CA LEU A 18 -1.13 -10.51 5.80
C LEU A 18 -2.65 -10.58 5.91
N THR A 19 -3.29 -9.42 6.03
CA THR A 19 -4.73 -9.25 5.93
C THR A 19 -5.07 -8.64 4.57
N THR A 20 -6.00 -9.28 3.86
CA THR A 20 -6.49 -8.85 2.55
C THR A 20 -8.02 -8.95 2.51
N PRO A 21 -8.72 -8.24 1.60
CA PRO A 21 -10.16 -8.35 1.47
C PRO A 21 -10.65 -9.72 0.97
N LEU A 22 -9.75 -10.57 0.44
CA LEU A 22 -10.14 -11.88 -0.07
C LEU A 22 -10.28 -12.94 1.03
N GLY A 23 -9.83 -12.63 2.26
CA GLY A 23 -9.95 -13.49 3.43
C GLY A 23 -8.63 -13.63 4.20
N GLU A 24 -8.75 -13.97 5.48
CA GLU A 24 -7.62 -14.00 6.42
C GLU A 24 -6.58 -15.10 6.14
N HIS A 25 -6.98 -16.16 5.43
CA HIS A 25 -6.15 -17.34 5.21
C HIS A 25 -6.03 -17.72 3.73
N GLN A 26 -6.44 -16.85 2.81
CA GLN A 26 -6.31 -17.19 1.39
C GLN A 26 -4.86 -16.99 0.90
N LEU A 27 -4.15 -15.98 1.43
CA LEU A 27 -2.76 -15.70 1.08
C LEU A 27 -1.86 -15.83 2.31
N GLN A 28 -0.78 -16.61 2.19
CA GLN A 28 0.21 -16.78 3.24
C GLN A 28 1.48 -15.98 2.93
N ALA A 29 1.88 -15.10 3.85
CA ALA A 29 3.08 -14.29 3.68
C ALA A 29 4.35 -15.12 3.91
N LEU A 30 5.25 -15.12 2.94
CA LEU A 30 6.53 -15.85 3.02
C LEU A 30 7.71 -14.92 3.28
N ARG A 31 7.82 -13.84 2.50
CA ARG A 31 8.96 -12.93 2.54
C ARG A 31 8.52 -11.51 2.24
N VAL A 32 8.98 -10.55 3.04
CA VAL A 32 8.81 -9.13 2.76
C VAL A 32 10.16 -8.46 2.53
N HIS A 33 10.20 -7.55 1.55
CA HIS A 33 11.26 -6.59 1.36
C HIS A 33 10.64 -5.18 1.30
N GLY A 34 10.96 -4.34 2.28
CA GLY A 34 10.44 -2.98 2.38
C GLY A 34 11.53 -1.93 2.18
N VAL A 35 11.22 -0.87 1.43
CA VAL A 35 12.08 0.31 1.32
C VAL A 35 11.33 1.53 1.87
N GLU A 36 11.84 2.08 2.96
CA GLU A 36 11.27 3.25 3.63
C GLU A 36 12.32 4.36 3.70
N ARG A 37 11.94 5.60 3.36
CA ARG A 37 12.81 6.79 3.48
C ARG A 37 11.98 7.99 3.89
N ILE A 38 12.57 8.87 4.70
CA ILE A 38 11.93 10.14 5.07
C ILE A 38 11.67 10.96 3.79
N GLY A 39 10.44 11.41 3.60
CA GLY A 39 10.03 12.22 2.44
C GLY A 39 9.95 11.45 1.12
N ARG A 40 9.84 10.12 1.15
CA ARG A 40 9.54 9.29 -0.04
C ARG A 40 8.43 8.30 0.29
N VAL A 41 7.68 7.89 -0.72
CA VAL A 41 6.62 6.89 -0.58
C VAL A 41 7.26 5.53 -0.29
N PRO A 42 6.94 4.87 0.85
CA PRO A 42 7.46 3.55 1.13
C PRO A 42 6.78 2.50 0.27
N ARG A 43 7.53 1.46 -0.09
CA ARG A 43 7.04 0.34 -0.91
C ARG A 43 7.47 -0.99 -0.34
N TYR A 44 6.57 -1.96 -0.37
CA TYR A 44 6.79 -3.30 0.15
C TYR A 44 6.55 -4.32 -0.96
N THR A 45 7.54 -5.16 -1.20
CA THR A 45 7.43 -6.34 -2.05
C THR A 45 7.23 -7.55 -1.15
N LEU A 46 6.12 -8.25 -1.32
CA LEU A 46 5.70 -9.36 -0.49
C LEU A 46 5.51 -10.59 -1.35
N ASP A 47 6.30 -11.63 -1.10
CA ASP A 47 6.06 -12.94 -1.68
C ASP A 47 5.04 -13.68 -0.82
N VAL A 48 4.01 -14.21 -1.47
CA VAL A 48 2.90 -14.92 -0.86
C VAL A 48 2.69 -16.25 -1.55
N VAL A 49 2.17 -17.23 -0.81
CA VAL A 49 1.73 -18.50 -1.37
C VAL A 49 0.22 -18.66 -1.20
N VAL A 50 -0.39 -19.31 -2.18
CA VAL A 50 -1.83 -19.56 -2.25
C VAL A 50 -2.04 -21.04 -2.56
N GLN A 51 -2.87 -21.71 -1.76
CA GLN A 51 -3.25 -23.12 -1.96
C GLN A 51 -4.52 -23.27 -2.84
N ASP A 52 -5.30 -22.20 -2.95
CA ASP A 52 -6.58 -22.17 -3.68
C ASP A 52 -6.38 -21.95 -5.18
N THR A 53 -6.91 -22.85 -6.00
CA THR A 53 -6.83 -22.78 -7.46
C THR A 53 -7.83 -21.78 -8.07
N GLU A 54 -8.84 -21.35 -7.32
CA GLU A 54 -9.83 -20.35 -7.76
C GLU A 54 -9.43 -18.91 -7.38
N TYR A 55 -8.18 -18.72 -6.93
CA TYR A 55 -7.64 -17.42 -6.59
C TYR A 55 -7.61 -16.47 -7.79
N ASP A 56 -8.29 -15.34 -7.63
CA ASP A 56 -8.35 -14.26 -8.61
C ASP A 56 -7.47 -13.08 -8.17
N PRO A 57 -6.23 -12.97 -8.71
CA PRO A 57 -5.27 -11.95 -8.32
C PRO A 57 -5.71 -10.53 -8.70
N GLU A 58 -6.57 -10.36 -9.71
CA GLU A 58 -6.99 -9.04 -10.19
C GLU A 58 -7.85 -8.34 -9.13
N LYS A 59 -8.60 -9.11 -8.34
CA LYS A 59 -9.41 -8.58 -7.23
C LYS A 59 -8.57 -7.93 -6.13
N LEU A 60 -7.26 -8.17 -6.05
CA LEU A 60 -6.40 -7.49 -5.09
C LEU A 60 -5.91 -6.13 -5.57
N ILE A 61 -5.83 -5.88 -6.88
CA ILE A 61 -5.26 -4.63 -7.40
C ILE A 61 -6.07 -3.43 -6.91
N GLY A 62 -5.38 -2.44 -6.35
CA GLY A 62 -5.98 -1.25 -5.77
C GLY A 62 -6.71 -1.47 -4.42
N GLN A 63 -6.74 -2.70 -3.90
CA GLN A 63 -7.38 -2.98 -2.62
C GLN A 63 -6.46 -2.69 -1.42
N PRO A 64 -7.03 -2.33 -0.26
CA PRO A 64 -6.27 -2.16 0.96
C PRO A 64 -5.76 -3.51 1.51
N VAL A 65 -4.50 -3.54 1.92
CA VAL A 65 -3.87 -4.66 2.59
C VAL A 65 -3.12 -4.19 3.84
N SER A 66 -2.99 -5.10 4.81
CA SER A 66 -2.22 -4.88 6.03
C SER A 66 -1.23 -6.01 6.23
N LEU A 67 0.04 -5.68 6.41
CA LEU A 67 1.07 -6.62 6.81
C LEU A 67 1.49 -6.32 8.25
N ALA A 68 1.25 -7.27 9.14
CA ALA A 68 1.80 -7.28 10.49
C ALA A 68 3.12 -8.05 10.51
N ILE A 69 4.16 -7.44 11.07
CA ILE A 69 5.46 -8.05 11.34
C ILE A 69 5.59 -8.21 12.85
N LEU A 70 5.73 -9.44 13.34
CA LEU A 70 5.87 -9.71 14.77
C LEU A 70 7.23 -9.21 15.28
N CYS A 71 7.20 -8.33 16.28
CA CYS A 71 8.38 -7.83 16.99
C CYS A 71 8.82 -8.78 18.11
N ASP A 72 10.01 -8.53 18.64
CA ASP A 72 10.61 -9.31 19.73
C ASP A 72 9.83 -9.21 21.05
N ASP A 73 9.17 -8.07 21.28
CA ASP A 73 8.25 -7.85 22.40
C ASP A 73 6.86 -8.51 22.22
N GLY A 74 6.64 -9.20 21.08
CA GLY A 74 5.38 -9.84 20.73
C GLY A 74 4.33 -8.88 20.15
N SER A 75 4.64 -7.59 19.99
CA SER A 75 3.74 -6.63 19.36
C SER A 75 3.78 -6.73 17.83
N PRO A 76 2.68 -6.41 17.13
CA PRO A 76 2.67 -6.37 15.67
C PRO A 76 3.07 -4.98 15.14
N ALA A 77 4.16 -4.88 14.38
CA ALA A 77 4.49 -3.71 13.59
C ALA A 77 3.69 -3.73 12.27
N GLN A 78 2.67 -2.86 12.17
CA GLN A 78 1.79 -2.80 11.00
C GLN A 78 2.40 -2.02 9.85
N ARG A 79 2.12 -2.47 8.63
CA ARG A 79 2.33 -1.75 7.36
C ARG A 79 1.06 -1.84 6.53
N HIS A 80 0.50 -0.69 6.20
CA HIS A 80 -0.74 -0.60 5.43
C HIS A 80 -0.47 0.00 4.06
N GLY A 81 -1.24 -0.42 3.07
CA GLY A 81 -1.22 0.19 1.75
C GLY A 81 -2.26 -0.37 0.81
N LEU A 82 -2.24 0.13 -0.41
CA LEU A 82 -3.00 -0.36 -1.55
C LEU A 82 -2.09 -1.22 -2.41
N VAL A 83 -2.60 -2.31 -2.94
CA VAL A 83 -1.84 -3.18 -3.86
C VAL A 83 -1.65 -2.46 -5.19
N GLU A 84 -0.40 -2.19 -5.56
CA GLU A 84 0.00 -1.59 -6.83
C GLU A 84 0.11 -2.64 -7.95
N SER A 85 0.61 -3.84 -7.62
CA SER A 85 0.75 -4.92 -8.60
C SER A 85 0.75 -6.30 -7.95
N VAL A 86 0.32 -7.30 -8.74
CA VAL A 86 0.39 -8.73 -8.43
C VAL A 86 1.10 -9.44 -9.57
N ARG A 87 2.01 -10.36 -9.27
CA ARG A 87 2.79 -11.13 -10.25
C ARG A 87 2.82 -12.61 -9.88
N TYR A 88 2.66 -13.49 -10.86
CA TYR A 88 2.83 -14.93 -10.67
C TYR A 88 4.31 -15.29 -10.70
N LEU A 89 4.79 -16.08 -9.72
CA LEU A 89 6.19 -16.52 -9.61
C LEU A 89 6.37 -18.00 -9.99
N GLY A 90 5.32 -18.80 -9.89
CA GLY A 90 5.36 -20.23 -10.21
C GLY A 90 4.46 -21.05 -9.28
N ASN A 91 4.64 -22.37 -9.32
CA ASN A 91 3.97 -23.27 -8.40
C ASN A 91 4.85 -24.46 -8.04
N ASP A 92 4.62 -25.00 -6.85
CA ASP A 92 5.18 -26.26 -6.39
C ASP A 92 4.07 -27.11 -5.76
N GLY A 93 3.78 -28.26 -6.36
CA GLY A 93 2.88 -29.25 -5.76
C GLY A 93 1.54 -28.69 -5.27
N GLY A 94 0.84 -27.86 -6.05
CA GLY A 94 -0.46 -27.30 -5.66
C GLY A 94 -0.41 -26.06 -4.76
N LEU A 95 0.79 -25.55 -4.47
CA LEU A 95 1.00 -24.22 -3.92
C LEU A 95 1.43 -23.27 -5.03
N HIS A 96 0.76 -22.13 -5.15
CA HIS A 96 1.02 -21.11 -6.15
C HIS A 96 1.74 -19.92 -5.50
N ASP A 97 2.92 -19.60 -5.99
CA ASP A 97 3.73 -18.47 -5.53
C ASP A 97 3.37 -17.21 -6.30
N TRP A 98 3.10 -16.14 -5.57
CA TRP A 98 2.78 -14.82 -6.09
C TRP A 98 3.61 -13.76 -5.40
N GLN A 99 3.80 -12.62 -6.06
CA GLN A 99 4.42 -11.43 -5.51
C GLN A 99 3.44 -10.28 -5.57
N LEU A 100 3.23 -9.64 -4.43
CA LEU A 100 2.45 -8.42 -4.27
C LEU A 100 3.39 -7.25 -4.07
N VAL A 101 3.09 -6.11 -4.69
CA VAL A 101 3.68 -4.82 -4.33
C VAL A 101 2.58 -3.95 -3.79
N PHE A 102 2.76 -3.39 -2.60
CA PHE A 102 1.82 -2.43 -2.02
C PHE A 102 2.52 -1.21 -1.45
N ALA A 103 1.80 -0.09 -1.44
CA ALA A 103 2.27 1.20 -0.98
C ALA A 103 1.13 2.00 -0.32
N PRO A 104 1.41 2.94 0.59
CA PRO A 104 0.38 3.82 1.14
C PRO A 104 -0.31 4.63 0.05
N TRP A 105 -1.47 5.21 0.38
CA TRP A 105 -2.25 6.02 -0.55
C TRP A 105 -1.45 7.15 -1.22
N PHE A 106 -0.38 7.64 -0.59
CA PHE A 106 0.53 8.63 -1.18
C PHE A 106 1.09 8.21 -2.55
N SER A 107 1.21 6.91 -2.87
CA SER A 107 1.63 6.49 -4.20
C SER A 107 0.62 6.87 -5.29
N LEU A 108 -0.65 7.05 -4.95
CA LEU A 108 -1.69 7.50 -5.90
C LEU A 108 -1.39 8.88 -6.48
N LEU A 109 -0.61 9.71 -5.78
CA LEU A 109 -0.18 11.03 -6.24
C LEU A 109 0.74 10.93 -7.48
N GLU A 110 1.44 9.80 -7.66
CA GLU A 110 2.37 9.58 -8.77
C GLU A 110 1.63 9.29 -10.10
N TYR A 111 0.36 8.88 -10.05
CA TYR A 111 -0.40 8.44 -11.23
C TYR A 111 -1.26 9.53 -11.89
N ARG A 112 -1.47 10.67 -11.20
CA ARG A 112 -2.26 11.78 -11.73
C ARG A 112 -1.34 12.90 -12.18
N LEU A 113 -1.45 13.29 -13.46
CA LEU A 113 -0.81 14.47 -14.03
C LEU A 113 -1.83 15.60 -14.19
N ASP A 114 -1.47 16.83 -13.83
CA ASP A 114 -2.38 17.98 -13.91
C ASP A 114 -1.65 19.31 -14.17
N CYS A 115 -2.42 20.36 -14.49
CA CYS A 115 -1.98 21.75 -14.61
C CYS A 115 -2.88 22.63 -13.74
N ARG A 116 -2.34 23.20 -12.65
CA ARG A 116 -3.11 24.00 -11.68
C ARG A 116 -2.36 25.25 -11.27
N ILE A 117 -3.12 26.29 -10.94
CA ILE A 117 -2.60 27.57 -10.45
C ILE A 117 -3.24 27.86 -9.09
N TRP A 118 -2.42 28.24 -8.11
CA TRP A 118 -2.85 28.78 -6.83
C TRP A 118 -2.35 30.21 -6.67
N GLN A 119 -3.22 31.09 -6.21
CA GLN A 119 -2.93 32.50 -5.94
C GLN A 119 -3.30 32.83 -4.50
N ASP A 120 -2.44 33.59 -3.84
CA ASP A 120 -2.61 34.00 -2.44
C ASP A 120 -2.90 32.82 -1.50
N LYS A 121 -2.19 31.69 -1.72
CA LYS A 121 -2.28 30.46 -0.91
C LYS A 121 -0.95 30.15 -0.24
N ASN A 122 -1.00 29.70 1.01
CA ASN A 122 0.18 29.15 1.67
C ASN A 122 0.39 27.66 1.28
N LEU A 123 1.60 27.14 1.49
CA LEU A 123 1.94 25.77 1.13
C LEU A 123 1.02 24.70 1.78
N PRO A 124 0.70 24.76 3.09
CA PRO A 124 -0.22 23.80 3.70
C PRO A 124 -1.58 23.74 3.00
N ALA A 125 -2.18 24.89 2.67
CA ALA A 125 -3.47 24.95 1.98
C ALA A 125 -3.40 24.38 0.55
N ILE A 126 -2.27 24.53 -0.14
CA ILE A 126 -2.04 23.91 -1.45
C ILE A 126 -2.01 22.38 -1.32
N LEU A 127 -1.25 21.85 -0.35
CA LEU A 127 -1.18 20.41 -0.09
C LEU A 127 -2.55 19.82 0.28
N GLU A 128 -3.29 20.48 1.17
CA GLU A 128 -4.66 20.06 1.53
C GLU A 128 -5.60 20.06 0.32
N ALA A 129 -5.49 21.06 -0.55
CA ALA A 129 -6.29 21.12 -1.77
C ALA A 129 -5.97 19.95 -2.72
N VAL A 130 -4.69 19.60 -2.89
CA VAL A 130 -4.29 18.43 -3.68
C VAL A 130 -4.80 17.14 -3.03
N PHE A 131 -4.57 16.95 -1.73
CA PHE A 131 -4.98 15.74 -1.02
C PHE A 131 -6.49 15.55 -0.97
N SER A 132 -7.27 16.64 -1.01
CA SER A 132 -8.73 16.58 -1.04
C SER A 132 -9.31 15.86 -2.26
N LEU A 133 -8.52 15.72 -3.33
CA LEU A 133 -8.90 15.02 -4.55
C LEU A 133 -8.87 13.50 -4.41
N TYR A 134 -8.29 12.98 -3.32
CA TYR A 134 -8.07 11.57 -3.08
C TYR A 134 -8.91 11.10 -1.89
N GLU A 135 -9.88 10.21 -2.13
CA GLU A 135 -10.72 9.66 -1.06
C GLU A 135 -9.88 9.00 0.04
N HIS A 136 -8.83 8.27 -0.37
CA HIS A 136 -7.90 7.59 0.52
C HIS A 136 -7.10 8.52 1.43
N ALA A 137 -7.00 9.82 1.11
CA ALA A 137 -6.30 10.79 1.95
C ALA A 137 -7.14 11.22 3.16
N LYS A 138 -8.48 11.17 3.06
CA LYS A 138 -9.37 11.70 4.10
C LYS A 138 -9.15 10.96 5.42
N GLY A 139 -8.69 11.68 6.43
CA GLY A 139 -8.37 11.13 7.76
C GLY A 139 -7.06 10.35 7.86
N ASN A 140 -6.29 10.23 6.76
CA ASN A 140 -5.08 9.42 6.67
C ASN A 140 -3.79 10.25 6.49
N TYR A 141 -3.83 11.53 6.86
CA TYR A 141 -2.65 12.39 7.01
C TYR A 141 -2.87 13.41 8.13
N ARG A 142 -1.77 13.99 8.63
CA ARG A 142 -1.78 15.08 9.59
C ARG A 142 -0.67 16.07 9.25
N LEU A 143 -0.98 17.36 9.33
CA LEU A 143 0.01 18.42 9.23
C LEU A 143 0.52 18.76 10.65
N ASP A 144 1.74 18.35 10.96
CA ASP A 144 2.42 18.65 12.22
C ASP A 144 3.57 19.63 11.94
N LEU A 145 3.21 20.91 11.86
CA LEU A 145 4.08 21.99 11.38
C LEU A 145 4.53 22.87 12.53
N ARG A 146 5.82 23.18 12.59
CA ARG A 146 6.41 24.04 13.63
C ARG A 146 6.54 25.52 13.25
N ARG A 147 6.35 25.83 11.97
CA ARG A 147 6.51 27.18 11.40
C ARG A 147 5.21 27.63 10.76
N GLU A 148 5.00 28.93 10.76
CA GLU A 148 3.98 29.56 9.93
C GLU A 148 4.49 29.69 8.49
N TYR A 149 3.59 29.49 7.53
CA TYR A 149 3.89 29.58 6.10
C TYR A 149 3.14 30.77 5.53
N ALA A 150 3.87 31.78 5.05
CA ALA A 150 3.28 32.94 4.42
C ALA A 150 2.55 32.56 3.12
N PRO A 151 1.46 33.27 2.76
CA PRO A 151 0.83 33.12 1.45
C PRO A 151 1.81 33.41 0.32
N LEU A 152 1.79 32.57 -0.70
CA LEU A 152 2.51 32.76 -1.94
C LEU A 152 1.57 33.46 -2.93
N SER A 153 2.08 34.50 -3.60
CA SER A 153 1.29 35.27 -4.57
C SER A 153 0.86 34.41 -5.75
N TYR A 154 1.73 33.54 -6.23
CA TYR A 154 1.49 32.70 -7.39
C TYR A 154 2.30 31.40 -7.32
N VAL A 155 1.63 30.26 -7.45
CA VAL A 155 2.21 28.92 -7.54
C VAL A 155 1.56 28.19 -8.71
N THR A 156 2.35 27.45 -9.48
CA THR A 156 1.84 26.63 -10.58
C THR A 156 2.40 25.23 -10.45
N GLN A 157 1.52 24.25 -10.59
CA GLN A 157 1.86 22.87 -10.93
C GLN A 157 1.63 22.74 -12.42
N PHE A 158 2.67 22.42 -13.21
CA PHE A 158 2.57 22.41 -14.67
C PHE A 158 3.03 21.10 -15.26
N ASN A 159 2.08 20.32 -15.78
CA ASN A 159 2.31 19.07 -16.49
C ASN A 159 3.20 18.10 -15.69
N GLU A 160 2.93 18.01 -14.40
CA GLU A 160 3.63 17.17 -13.46
C GLU A 160 2.66 16.40 -12.58
N SER A 161 3.17 15.38 -11.89
CA SER A 161 2.34 14.57 -11.02
C SER A 161 2.00 15.30 -9.74
N ASP A 162 0.92 14.90 -9.07
CA ASP A 162 0.59 15.40 -7.72
C ASP A 162 1.64 15.02 -6.65
N ALA A 163 2.59 14.12 -6.98
CA ALA A 163 3.70 13.72 -6.11
C ALA A 163 4.99 14.57 -6.25
N ASN A 164 5.08 15.45 -7.25
CA ASN A 164 6.29 16.24 -7.54
C ASN A 164 6.36 17.54 -6.73
#